data_AF-A0A7X5F9G9-F1
#
_entry.id   AF-A0A7X5F9G9-F1
#
_cell.length_a   1.000
_cell.length_b   1.000
_cell.length_c   1.000
_cell.angle_alpha   90.00
_cell.angle_beta   90.00
_cell.angle_gamma   90.00
#
_symmetry.space_group_name_H-M   'P 1'
#
loop_
_entity.id
_entity.type
_entity.pdbx_description
1 polymer ?
#
loop_
_entity_poly.entity_id
_entity_poly.type
_entity_poly.pdbx_seq_one_letter_code
_entity_poly.pdbx_strand_id
1 'polypeptide(L)'
;MKKPIKKYLLFGGIPFLIVLGLLLNFKQPLMVADWDDDVRVLAQTEISADESEIRFKGIRDWTYAKDLVLTEDYFAQTYQLKDLEKVWFYLQPLDKSGLVAHTFVVFEFDEKYGDKKNIGVSVETRRRQGQEYSLLKGALKGFMLVHTWATEADLTSRRTDYYDYKLFKHELVLSEADKKGLLKAFARETDKLHSNPQFYNTVTNNCTNALAYYANQINPGSIPWHYSFVFTGKSVEYLKSLGYIK
;
A
#
# COMPACT_ATOMS: atom_id res chain seq x y z
N MET A 1 -0.09 2.19 57.04
CA MET A 1 -1.47 2.21 56.53
C MET A 1 -1.48 2.83 55.13
N LYS A 2 -2.07 2.15 54.14
CA LYS A 2 -1.97 2.42 52.69
C LYS A 2 -2.70 3.72 52.29
N LYS A 3 -2.04 4.62 51.55
CA LYS A 3 -2.68 5.78 50.89
C LYS A 3 -3.50 5.29 49.67
N PRO A 4 -4.74 5.76 49.44
CA PRO A 4 -5.48 5.43 48.24
C PRO A 4 -4.97 6.29 47.08
N ILE A 5 -4.56 5.64 45.99
CA ILE A 5 -4.13 6.29 44.75
C ILE A 5 -5.30 6.20 43.74
N LYS A 6 -5.64 7.37 43.16
CA LYS A 6 -6.30 7.62 41.86
C LYS A 6 -7.80 7.30 41.70
N LYS A 7 -8.63 8.35 41.83
CA LYS A 7 -9.90 8.50 41.07
C LYS A 7 -9.90 9.67 40.06
N TYR A 8 -8.85 10.50 40.02
CA TYR A 8 -8.82 11.71 39.18
C TYR A 8 -8.26 11.52 37.76
N LEU A 9 -7.76 10.33 37.40
CA LEU A 9 -7.19 10.07 36.07
C LEU A 9 -8.24 9.71 35.00
N LEU A 10 -9.48 9.38 35.39
CA LEU A 10 -10.53 8.96 34.46
C LEU A 10 -11.35 10.13 33.87
N PHE A 11 -11.38 11.30 34.52
CA PHE A 11 -12.21 12.44 34.08
C PHE A 11 -11.56 13.35 33.03
N GLY A 12 -10.23 13.33 32.88
CA GLY A 12 -9.53 14.10 31.84
C GLY A 12 -9.39 13.39 30.49
N GLY A 13 -9.45 12.05 30.47
CA GLY A 13 -9.20 11.26 29.26
C GLY A 13 -10.33 11.32 28.24
N ILE A 14 -11.59 11.25 28.68
CA ILE A 14 -12.75 11.24 27.77
C ILE A 14 -12.92 12.59 27.05
N PRO A 15 -12.90 13.75 27.72
CA PRO A 15 -12.95 15.05 27.03
C PRO A 15 -11.76 15.26 26.08
N PHE A 16 -10.56 14.82 26.47
CA PHE A 16 -9.38 14.88 25.62
C PHE A 16 -9.54 14.02 24.35
N LEU A 17 -10.03 12.79 24.48
CA LEU A 17 -10.30 11.91 23.33
C LEU A 17 -11.39 12.46 22.41
N ILE A 18 -12.42 13.10 22.96
CA ILE A 18 -13.48 13.77 22.18
C ILE A 18 -12.89 14.95 21.40
N VAL A 19 -12.13 15.83 22.07
CA VAL A 19 -11.48 16.98 21.42
C VAL A 19 -10.48 16.52 20.36
N LEU A 20 -9.68 15.49 20.65
CA LEU A 20 -8.76 14.90 19.68
C LEU A 20 -9.51 14.31 18.48
N GLY A 21 -10.61 13.58 18.71
CA GLY A 21 -11.47 13.04 17.66
C GLY A 21 -12.07 14.13 16.78
N LEU A 22 -12.55 15.22 17.38
CA LEU A 22 -13.05 16.39 16.66
C LEU A 22 -11.96 17.04 15.80
N LEU A 23 -10.78 17.30 16.36
CA LEU A 23 -9.65 17.90 15.63
C LEU A 23 -9.22 17.04 14.43
N LEU A 24 -9.18 15.71 14.59
CA LEU A 24 -8.87 14.79 13.51
C LEU A 24 -9.96 14.76 12.43
N ASN A 25 -11.22 15.05 12.77
CA ASN A 25 -12.32 15.10 11.81
C ASN A 25 -12.36 16.39 10.97
N PHE A 26 -11.88 17.51 11.51
CA PHE A 26 -11.81 18.78 10.76
C PHE A 26 -10.59 18.90 9.84
N LYS A 27 -9.59 18.02 9.98
CA LYS A 27 -8.41 18.03 9.14
C LYS A 27 -8.79 17.66 7.69
N GLN A 28 -8.45 18.53 6.74
CA GLN A 28 -8.71 18.29 5.32
C GLN A 28 -7.51 17.62 4.64
N PRO A 29 -7.74 16.59 3.80
CA PRO A 29 -6.69 16.01 2.98
C PRO A 29 -6.11 17.05 2.01
N LEU A 30 -4.82 16.96 1.72
CA LEU A 30 -4.11 17.91 0.87
C LEU A 30 -3.74 17.29 -0.47
N MET A 31 -4.02 18.03 -1.54
CA MET A 31 -3.65 17.64 -2.89
C MET A 31 -2.25 18.12 -3.29
N VAL A 32 -1.98 19.39 -2.98
CA VAL A 32 -0.77 20.14 -3.37
C VAL A 32 0.06 20.41 -2.12
N ALA A 33 1.33 20.01 -2.17
CA ALA A 33 2.36 20.30 -1.19
C ALA A 33 3.73 20.02 -1.84
N ASP A 34 4.81 20.37 -1.14
CA ASP A 34 6.18 19.99 -1.53
C ASP A 34 6.39 18.51 -1.17
N TRP A 35 5.91 17.62 -2.03
CA TRP A 35 6.01 16.17 -1.85
C TRP A 35 7.45 15.68 -2.06
N ASP A 36 7.87 14.65 -1.33
CA ASP A 36 9.10 13.91 -1.63
C ASP A 36 9.04 13.39 -3.09
N ASP A 37 10.18 13.39 -3.77
CA ASP A 37 10.25 13.09 -5.21
C ASP A 37 9.67 11.72 -5.54
N ASP A 38 9.89 10.73 -4.67
CA ASP A 38 9.47 9.36 -4.87
C ASP A 38 7.95 9.13 -4.80
N VAL A 39 7.20 10.12 -4.30
CA VAL A 39 5.73 10.10 -4.14
C VAL A 39 5.06 11.38 -4.68
N ARG A 40 5.82 12.19 -5.45
CA ARG A 40 5.35 13.44 -6.02
C ARG A 40 4.35 13.21 -7.14
N VAL A 41 4.66 12.28 -8.06
CA VAL A 41 3.80 11.91 -9.18
C VAL A 41 2.69 10.98 -8.69
N LEU A 42 1.45 11.32 -9.03
CA LEU A 42 0.30 10.47 -8.78
C LEU A 42 -0.03 9.68 -10.03
N ALA A 43 -0.09 8.37 -9.87
CA ALA A 43 -0.63 7.51 -10.91
C ALA A 43 -2.10 7.85 -11.18
N GLN A 44 -2.51 7.65 -12.43
CA GLN A 44 -3.89 7.69 -12.88
C GLN A 44 -4.21 6.36 -13.53
N THR A 45 -5.46 5.91 -13.39
CA THR A 45 -5.94 4.69 -14.03
C THR A 45 -7.31 4.91 -14.64
N GLU A 46 -7.52 4.37 -15.83
CA GLU A 46 -8.78 4.44 -16.54
C GLU A 46 -9.17 3.01 -16.95
N ILE A 47 -10.29 2.51 -16.43
CA ILE A 47 -10.83 1.20 -16.79
C ILE A 47 -11.77 1.39 -17.98
N SER A 48 -11.63 0.56 -19.02
CA SER A 48 -12.50 0.61 -20.19
C SER A 48 -13.96 0.33 -19.82
N ALA A 49 -14.90 0.80 -20.65
CA ALA A 49 -16.34 0.67 -20.39
C ALA A 49 -16.82 -0.80 -20.31
N ASP A 50 -16.16 -1.70 -21.04
CA ASP A 50 -16.41 -3.15 -21.01
C ASP A 50 -15.59 -3.88 -19.92
N GLU A 51 -14.82 -3.13 -19.13
CA GLU A 51 -13.88 -3.62 -18.11
C GLU A 51 -12.89 -4.68 -18.63
N SER A 52 -12.51 -4.63 -19.91
CA SER A 52 -11.58 -5.57 -20.53
C SER A 52 -10.11 -5.12 -20.45
N GLU A 53 -9.84 -3.82 -20.32
CA GLU A 53 -8.51 -3.24 -20.20
C GLU A 53 -8.43 -2.12 -19.17
N ILE A 54 -7.21 -1.84 -18.71
CA ILE A 54 -6.91 -0.71 -17.83
C ILE A 54 -5.73 0.06 -18.41
N ARG A 55 -5.93 1.35 -18.61
CA ARG A 55 -4.87 2.31 -18.96
C ARG A 55 -4.29 2.92 -17.69
N PHE A 56 -2.98 2.87 -17.56
CA PHE A 56 -2.22 3.49 -16.48
C PHE A 56 -1.41 4.67 -17.01
N LYS A 57 -1.26 5.72 -16.20
CA LYS A 57 -0.30 6.81 -16.41
C LYS A 57 0.46 7.05 -15.11
N GLY A 58 1.73 7.43 -15.24
CA GLY A 58 2.58 7.67 -14.08
C GLY A 58 3.04 6.37 -13.42
N ILE A 59 3.23 5.30 -14.21
CA ILE A 59 3.93 4.10 -13.73
C ILE A 59 5.40 4.48 -13.59
N ARG A 60 5.95 4.34 -12.40
CA ARG A 60 7.34 4.66 -12.09
C ARG A 60 8.28 3.57 -12.59
N ASP A 61 9.41 3.97 -13.15
CA ASP A 61 10.47 3.06 -13.61
C ASP A 61 11.83 3.62 -13.23
N TRP A 62 12.00 3.87 -11.93
CA TRP A 62 13.24 4.41 -11.39
C TRP A 62 14.28 3.32 -11.24
N THR A 63 15.53 3.71 -11.44
CA THR A 63 16.69 2.83 -11.19
C THR A 63 17.52 3.37 -10.03
N TYR A 64 18.14 2.45 -9.30
CA TYR A 64 18.80 2.76 -8.05
C TYR A 64 20.19 2.13 -7.97
N ALA A 65 21.08 2.82 -7.27
CA ALA A 65 22.25 2.26 -6.61
C ALA A 65 22.15 2.53 -5.12
N LYS A 66 23.12 2.05 -4.34
CA LYS A 66 23.15 2.28 -2.89
C LYS A 66 23.12 3.78 -2.57
N ASP A 67 22.08 4.21 -1.85
CA ASP A 67 21.82 5.59 -1.46
C ASP A 67 21.76 6.60 -2.64
N LEU A 68 21.56 6.13 -3.88
CA LEU A 68 21.57 6.96 -5.08
C LEU A 68 20.43 6.59 -6.04
N VAL A 69 19.62 7.58 -6.43
CA VAL A 69 18.68 7.46 -7.54
C VAL A 69 19.44 7.74 -8.85
N LEU A 70 19.38 6.80 -9.79
CA LEU A 70 20.08 6.89 -11.07
C LEU A 70 19.20 7.48 -12.17
N THR A 71 17.93 7.08 -12.21
CA THR A 71 16.92 7.61 -13.14
C THR A 71 15.59 7.81 -12.44
N GLU A 72 14.83 8.80 -12.91
CA GLU A 72 13.50 9.16 -12.37
C GLU A 72 12.39 9.04 -13.41
N ASP A 73 12.38 7.96 -14.19
CA ASP A 73 11.48 7.80 -15.33
C ASP A 73 10.06 7.39 -14.93
N TYR A 74 9.11 7.80 -15.77
CA TYR A 74 7.70 7.41 -15.67
C TYR A 74 7.14 7.11 -17.06
N PHE A 75 6.21 6.16 -17.14
CA PHE A 75 5.53 5.85 -18.39
C PHE A 75 4.02 5.64 -18.22
N ALA A 76 3.35 5.52 -19.36
CA ALA A 76 1.95 5.14 -19.47
C ALA A 76 1.85 3.85 -20.28
N GLN A 77 0.92 2.98 -19.92
CA GLN A 77 0.69 1.71 -20.61
C GLN A 77 -0.74 1.24 -20.41
N THR A 78 -1.29 0.55 -21.41
CA THR A 78 -2.58 -0.12 -21.32
C THR A 78 -2.37 -1.63 -21.26
N TYR A 79 -3.03 -2.28 -20.29
CA TYR A 79 -2.99 -3.73 -20.13
C TYR A 79 -4.37 -4.34 -20.32
N GLN A 80 -4.46 -5.41 -21.10
CA GLN A 80 -5.69 -6.19 -21.20
C GLN A 80 -5.79 -7.12 -19.99
N LEU A 81 -6.95 -7.18 -19.36
CA LEU A 81 -7.16 -8.04 -18.20
C LEU A 81 -7.05 -9.53 -18.52
N LYS A 82 -7.33 -9.92 -19.77
CA LYS A 82 -7.17 -11.31 -20.22
C LYS A 82 -5.70 -11.77 -20.24
N ASP A 83 -4.76 -10.83 -20.28
CA ASP A 83 -3.33 -11.11 -20.31
C ASP A 83 -2.71 -11.15 -18.91
N LEU A 84 -3.51 -11.03 -17.84
CA LEU A 84 -3.04 -11.09 -16.46
C LEU A 84 -2.80 -12.56 -16.03
N GLU A 85 -1.54 -12.94 -15.90
CA GLU A 85 -1.13 -14.32 -15.64
C GLU A 85 -1.01 -14.62 -14.15
N LYS A 86 -0.32 -13.78 -13.38
CA LYS A 86 -0.05 -14.04 -11.96
C LYS A 86 -0.16 -12.77 -11.11
N VAL A 87 -0.31 -13.00 -9.81
CA VAL A 87 -0.20 -11.95 -8.80
C VAL A 87 0.82 -12.40 -7.77
N TRP A 88 1.80 -11.55 -7.53
CA TRP A 88 2.87 -11.78 -6.57
C TRP A 88 2.68 -10.88 -5.36
N PHE A 89 2.87 -11.44 -4.18
CA PHE A 89 2.91 -10.73 -2.92
C PHE A 89 4.35 -10.60 -2.44
N TYR A 90 4.75 -9.38 -2.11
CA TYR A 90 6.06 -9.08 -1.58
C TYR A 90 5.97 -8.72 -0.11
N LEU A 91 6.94 -9.20 0.66
CA LEU A 91 7.11 -8.89 2.07
C LEU A 91 8.54 -8.42 2.32
N GLN A 92 8.67 -7.23 2.89
CA GLN A 92 9.92 -6.59 3.30
C GLN A 92 9.90 -6.41 4.82
N PRO A 93 10.63 -7.21 5.60
CA PRO A 93 10.74 -6.98 7.04
C PRO A 93 11.40 -5.62 7.30
N LEU A 94 10.81 -4.82 8.17
CA LEU A 94 11.32 -3.48 8.53
C LEU A 94 12.09 -3.50 9.85
N ASP A 95 12.01 -4.60 10.59
CA ASP A 95 12.60 -4.72 11.90
C ASP A 95 13.20 -6.11 12.14
N LYS A 96 14.10 -6.22 13.13
CA LYS A 96 14.79 -7.48 13.43
C LYS A 96 13.86 -8.55 14.02
N SER A 97 12.73 -8.18 14.62
CA SER A 97 11.78 -9.17 15.15
C SER A 97 10.96 -9.84 14.05
N GLY A 98 10.88 -9.22 12.86
CA GLY A 98 10.07 -9.71 11.76
C GLY A 98 8.56 -9.57 12.01
N LEU A 99 8.15 -8.80 13.01
CA LEU A 99 6.74 -8.54 13.30
C LEU A 99 6.18 -7.40 12.45
N VAL A 100 7.02 -6.48 12.00
CA VAL A 100 6.63 -5.36 11.15
C VAL A 100 7.28 -5.52 9.79
N ALA A 101 6.44 -5.54 8.75
CA ALA A 101 6.87 -5.60 7.37
C ALA A 101 6.12 -4.59 6.50
N HIS A 102 6.80 -4.09 5.48
CA HIS A 102 6.14 -3.46 4.35
C HIS A 102 5.73 -4.54 3.35
N THR A 103 4.57 -4.37 2.72
CA THR A 103 4.03 -5.34 1.76
C THR A 103 3.55 -4.64 0.52
N PHE A 104 3.66 -5.28 -0.63
CA PHE A 104 3.09 -4.76 -1.88
C PHE A 104 2.75 -5.92 -2.82
N VAL A 105 2.00 -5.64 -3.88
CA VAL A 105 1.63 -6.65 -4.87
C VAL A 105 2.13 -6.28 -6.26
N VAL A 106 2.51 -7.29 -7.04
CA VAL A 106 2.93 -7.16 -8.44
C VAL A 106 2.01 -8.02 -9.30
N PHE A 107 1.48 -7.43 -10.36
CA PHE A 107 0.69 -8.09 -11.38
C PHE A 107 1.61 -8.44 -12.55
N GLU A 108 1.69 -9.73 -12.87
CA GLU A 108 2.46 -10.26 -14.00
C GLU A 108 1.53 -10.51 -15.18
N PHE A 109 1.82 -9.84 -16.29
CA PHE A 109 1.12 -9.98 -17.56
C PHE A 109 1.92 -10.83 -18.55
N ASP A 110 1.25 -11.20 -19.64
CA ASP A 110 1.82 -11.94 -20.77
C ASP A 110 3.16 -11.36 -21.27
N GLU A 111 4.07 -12.24 -21.69
CA GLU A 111 5.41 -11.90 -22.18
C GLU A 111 5.43 -10.84 -23.31
N LYS A 112 4.34 -10.68 -24.07
CA LYS A 112 4.25 -9.65 -25.11
C LYS A 112 4.42 -8.21 -24.59
N TYR A 113 4.27 -7.99 -23.29
CA TYR A 113 4.54 -6.69 -22.65
C TYR A 113 6.03 -6.43 -22.38
N GLY A 114 6.91 -7.41 -22.64
CA GLY A 114 8.36 -7.29 -22.48
C GLY A 114 8.78 -6.89 -21.07
N ASP A 115 9.71 -5.96 -20.95
CA ASP A 115 10.22 -5.47 -19.65
C ASP A 115 9.13 -4.81 -18.78
N LYS A 116 7.97 -4.47 -19.37
CA LYS A 116 6.83 -3.84 -18.70
C LYS A 116 5.76 -4.84 -18.29
N LYS A 117 6.00 -6.14 -18.43
CA LYS A 117 5.00 -7.17 -18.08
C LYS A 117 4.70 -7.25 -16.58
N ASN A 118 5.61 -6.77 -15.72
CA ASN A 118 5.44 -6.81 -14.27
C ASN A 118 5.28 -5.40 -13.71
N ILE A 119 4.05 -5.04 -13.34
CA ILE A 119 3.76 -3.77 -12.65
C ILE A 119 3.18 -4.04 -11.27
N GLY A 120 3.68 -3.32 -10.28
CA GLY A 120 3.21 -3.42 -8.90
C GLY A 120 2.60 -2.14 -8.39
N VAL A 121 1.81 -2.30 -7.33
CA VAL A 121 1.25 -1.21 -6.57
C VAL A 121 1.68 -1.36 -5.12
N SER A 122 2.26 -0.27 -4.61
CA SER A 122 2.56 -0.13 -3.20
C SER A 122 1.67 0.97 -2.60
N VAL A 123 1.05 0.67 -1.47
CA VAL A 123 0.23 1.63 -0.73
C VAL A 123 1.12 2.34 0.27
N GLU A 124 1.42 3.60 -0.02
CA GLU A 124 2.45 4.35 0.66
C GLU A 124 1.88 5.58 1.37
N THR A 125 2.67 6.09 2.32
CA THR A 125 2.49 7.46 2.78
C THR A 125 3.04 8.42 1.75
N ARG A 126 2.21 9.35 1.27
CA ARG A 126 2.66 10.52 0.50
C ARG A 126 3.19 11.57 1.47
N ARG A 127 4.52 11.61 1.57
CA ARG A 127 5.30 12.44 2.50
C ARG A 127 5.70 13.76 1.86
N ARG A 128 5.79 14.80 2.68
CA ARG A 128 6.39 16.08 2.28
C ARG A 128 7.90 16.03 2.43
N GLN A 129 8.60 16.90 1.71
CA GLN A 129 10.04 17.11 1.86
C GLN A 129 10.42 17.33 3.33
N GLY A 130 11.38 16.55 3.80
CA GLY A 130 11.86 16.56 5.19
C GLY A 130 10.92 15.88 6.20
N GLN A 131 9.84 15.25 5.77
CA GLN A 131 8.90 14.57 6.65
C GLN A 131 9.30 13.11 6.90
N GLU A 132 9.88 12.85 8.08
CA GLU A 132 10.18 11.48 8.50
C GLU A 132 8.92 10.66 8.80
N TYR A 133 8.93 9.39 8.37
CA TYR A 133 7.87 8.45 8.65
C TYR A 133 7.75 8.14 10.15
N SER A 134 6.53 7.99 10.64
CA SER A 134 6.26 7.58 12.01
C SER A 134 4.92 6.84 12.10
N LEU A 135 4.94 5.65 12.69
CA LEU A 135 3.73 4.84 12.91
C LEU A 135 2.65 5.61 13.68
N LEU A 136 3.04 6.35 14.74
CA LEU A 136 2.10 7.15 15.54
C LEU A 136 1.51 8.32 14.74
N LYS A 137 2.33 9.02 13.95
CA LYS A 137 1.83 10.09 13.07
C LYS A 137 0.88 9.52 12.01
N GLY A 138 1.17 8.34 11.46
CA GLY A 138 0.29 7.67 10.50
C GLY A 138 -1.05 7.24 11.10
N ALA A 139 -1.11 6.82 12.36
CA ALA A 139 -2.37 6.54 13.05
C ALA A 139 -3.24 7.80 13.28
N LEU A 140 -2.63 9.00 13.33
CA LEU A 140 -3.29 10.28 13.62
C LEU A 140 -3.47 11.16 12.37
N LYS A 141 -3.73 10.56 11.20
CA LYS A 141 -3.92 11.28 9.91
C LYS A 141 -2.73 12.20 9.57
N GLY A 142 -1.50 11.80 9.92
CA GLY A 142 -0.28 12.58 9.73
C GLY A 142 0.29 12.56 8.31
N PHE A 143 -0.13 11.58 7.51
CA PHE A 143 0.32 11.41 6.13
C PHE A 143 -0.87 11.30 5.17
N MET A 144 -0.63 11.73 3.94
CA MET A 144 -1.55 11.48 2.84
C MET A 144 -1.31 10.06 2.31
N LEU A 145 -2.32 9.45 1.71
CA LEU A 145 -2.24 8.14 1.06
C LEU A 145 -1.85 8.30 -0.40
N VAL A 146 -1.01 7.41 -0.92
CA VAL A 146 -0.75 7.27 -2.36
C VAL A 146 -0.63 5.81 -2.75
N HIS A 147 -1.15 5.48 -3.93
CA HIS A 147 -0.85 4.23 -4.62
C HIS A 147 0.29 4.49 -5.60
N THR A 148 1.50 4.04 -5.24
CA THR A 148 2.65 4.13 -6.13
C THR A 148 2.64 2.92 -7.04
N TRP A 149 2.30 3.14 -8.30
CA TRP A 149 2.44 2.16 -9.37
C TRP A 149 3.85 2.23 -9.97
N ALA A 150 4.51 1.09 -10.11
CA ALA A 150 5.88 1.03 -10.59
C ALA A 150 6.19 -0.32 -11.25
N THR A 151 7.28 -0.42 -12.01
CA THR A 151 7.80 -1.72 -12.47
C THR A 151 8.23 -2.57 -11.28
N GLU A 152 8.21 -3.90 -11.43
CA GLU A 152 8.77 -4.79 -10.40
C GLU A 152 10.24 -4.46 -10.12
N ALA A 153 11.02 -4.14 -11.17
CA ALA A 153 12.42 -3.75 -11.03
C ALA A 153 12.60 -2.52 -10.14
N ASP A 154 11.83 -1.45 -10.36
CA ASP A 154 11.82 -0.27 -9.49
C ASP A 154 11.49 -0.66 -8.04
N LEU A 155 10.36 -1.35 -7.83
CA LEU A 155 9.91 -1.67 -6.47
C LEU A 155 10.94 -2.53 -5.72
N THR A 156 11.52 -3.52 -6.39
CA THR A 156 12.45 -4.45 -5.77
C THR A 156 13.81 -3.80 -5.51
N SER A 157 14.44 -3.19 -6.53
CA SER A 157 15.76 -2.55 -6.42
C SER A 157 15.76 -1.37 -5.45
N ARG A 158 14.65 -0.63 -5.34
CA ARG A 158 14.51 0.38 -4.27
C ARG A 158 14.71 -0.22 -2.88
N ARG A 159 14.25 -1.45 -2.66
CA ARG A 159 14.29 -2.09 -1.34
C ARG A 159 15.62 -2.79 -1.12
N THR A 160 16.11 -3.51 -2.12
CA THR A 160 17.33 -4.31 -2.02
C THR A 160 18.59 -3.48 -2.24
N ASP A 161 18.61 -2.61 -3.23
CA ASP A 161 19.84 -1.98 -3.71
C ASP A 161 20.01 -0.60 -3.09
N TYR A 162 18.93 0.19 -3.03
CA TYR A 162 18.96 1.52 -2.42
C TYR A 162 18.98 1.45 -0.88
N TYR A 163 18.11 0.64 -0.27
CA TYR A 163 17.95 0.59 1.18
C TYR A 163 18.57 -0.65 1.88
N ASP A 164 19.11 -1.62 1.15
CA ASP A 164 19.72 -2.85 1.72
C ASP A 164 18.76 -3.68 2.61
N TYR A 165 17.48 -3.76 2.22
CA TYR A 165 16.50 -4.64 2.87
C TYR A 165 16.40 -6.00 2.21
N LYS A 166 16.10 -7.01 3.04
CA LYS A 166 15.62 -8.31 2.56
C LYS A 166 14.23 -8.18 1.98
N LEU A 167 13.98 -8.94 0.92
CA LEU A 167 12.70 -8.96 0.24
C LEU A 167 12.31 -10.40 -0.11
N PHE A 168 11.07 -10.76 0.21
CA PHE A 168 10.52 -12.09 -0.04
C PHE A 168 9.37 -11.99 -1.03
N LYS A 169 9.42 -12.80 -2.08
CA LYS A 169 8.40 -12.90 -3.15
C LYS A 169 7.60 -14.18 -2.97
N HIS A 170 6.28 -14.08 -3.01
CA HIS A 170 5.35 -15.19 -2.90
C HIS A 170 4.30 -15.11 -4.01
N GLU A 171 4.02 -16.22 -4.69
CA GLU A 171 2.89 -16.28 -5.63
C GLU A 171 1.58 -16.37 -4.83
N LEU A 172 0.57 -15.58 -5.25
CA LEU A 172 -0.78 -15.70 -4.72
C LEU A 172 -1.58 -16.70 -5.56
N VAL A 173 -2.15 -17.70 -4.88
CA VAL A 173 -3.05 -18.69 -5.49
C VAL A 173 -4.45 -18.09 -5.57
N LEU A 174 -4.78 -17.51 -6.72
CA LEU A 174 -6.05 -16.81 -6.96
C LEU A 174 -6.75 -17.37 -8.20
N SER A 175 -8.10 -17.33 -8.20
CA SER A 175 -8.84 -17.59 -9.43
C SER A 175 -8.63 -16.47 -10.46
N GLU A 176 -8.90 -16.75 -11.74
CA GLU A 176 -8.86 -15.71 -12.79
C GLU A 176 -9.74 -14.50 -12.46
N ALA A 177 -10.91 -14.75 -11.87
CA ALA A 177 -11.83 -13.70 -11.46
C ALA A 177 -11.24 -12.85 -10.33
N ASP A 178 -10.61 -13.47 -9.34
CA ASP A 178 -10.01 -12.76 -8.20
C ASP A 178 -8.79 -11.94 -8.61
N LYS A 179 -7.92 -12.46 -9.49
CA LYS A 179 -6.77 -11.71 -10.04
C LYS A 179 -7.23 -10.41 -10.71
N LYS A 180 -8.20 -10.53 -11.62
CA LYS A 180 -8.76 -9.39 -12.37
C LYS A 180 -9.54 -8.45 -11.45
N GLY A 181 -10.29 -9.00 -10.51
CA GLY A 181 -11.01 -8.24 -9.50
C GLY A 181 -10.06 -7.38 -8.66
N LEU A 182 -8.94 -7.96 -8.22
CA LEU A 182 -7.96 -7.29 -7.38
C LEU A 182 -7.28 -6.14 -8.12
N LEU A 183 -6.83 -6.39 -9.35
CA LEU A 183 -6.26 -5.36 -10.21
C LEU A 183 -7.24 -4.19 -10.43
N LYS A 184 -8.50 -4.49 -10.76
CA LYS A 184 -9.55 -3.46 -10.92
C LYS A 184 -9.82 -2.70 -9.62
N ALA A 185 -9.82 -3.36 -8.47
CA ALA A 185 -10.05 -2.71 -7.18
C ALA A 185 -8.94 -1.70 -6.86
N PHE A 186 -7.67 -2.08 -7.04
CA PHE A 186 -6.56 -1.16 -6.88
C PHE A 186 -6.61 0.01 -7.88
N ALA A 187 -6.91 -0.26 -9.15
CA ALA A 187 -7.06 0.78 -10.16
C ALA A 187 -8.17 1.78 -9.77
N ARG A 188 -9.38 1.31 -9.43
CA ARG A 188 -10.48 2.19 -9.01
C ARG A 188 -10.10 3.09 -7.82
N GLU A 189 -9.40 2.55 -6.82
CA GLU A 189 -8.94 3.41 -5.72
C GLU A 189 -7.82 4.36 -6.16
N THR A 190 -6.91 3.96 -7.04
CA THR A 190 -5.89 4.86 -7.58
C THR A 190 -6.51 6.05 -8.31
N ASP A 191 -7.49 5.82 -9.18
CA ASP A 191 -8.23 6.89 -9.86
C ASP A 191 -8.94 7.81 -8.85
N LYS A 192 -9.64 7.22 -7.87
CA LYS A 192 -10.29 7.97 -6.81
C LYS A 192 -9.32 8.83 -6.00
N LEU A 193 -8.14 8.32 -5.65
CA LEU A 193 -7.10 9.06 -4.91
C LEU A 193 -6.49 10.19 -5.74
N HIS A 194 -6.51 10.08 -7.07
CA HIS A 194 -6.03 11.12 -7.95
C HIS A 194 -6.86 12.40 -7.85
N SER A 195 -8.18 12.27 -7.73
CA SER A 195 -9.10 13.43 -7.63
C SER A 195 -9.55 13.74 -6.20
N ASN A 196 -9.55 12.75 -5.31
CA ASN A 196 -10.01 12.88 -3.93
C ASN A 196 -8.94 12.35 -2.96
N PRO A 197 -7.98 13.20 -2.56
CA PRO A 197 -6.88 12.77 -1.71
C PRO A 197 -7.39 12.31 -0.34
N GLN A 198 -6.78 11.26 0.21
CA GLN A 198 -7.20 10.68 1.50
C GLN A 198 -6.03 10.59 2.48
N PHE A 199 -6.33 10.57 3.78
CA PHE A 199 -5.30 10.31 4.79
C PHE A 199 -4.92 8.84 4.81
N TYR A 200 -3.62 8.59 4.94
CA TYR A 200 -3.09 7.28 5.29
C TYR A 200 -3.47 6.96 6.74
N ASN A 201 -3.74 5.68 7.03
CA ASN A 201 -3.97 5.22 8.40
C ASN A 201 -3.20 3.93 8.66
N THR A 202 -2.22 3.98 9.57
CA THR A 202 -1.37 2.84 9.91
C THR A 202 -2.13 1.62 10.42
N VAL A 203 -3.35 1.78 10.96
CA VAL A 203 -4.16 0.70 11.54
C VAL A 203 -5.22 0.17 10.58
N THR A 204 -5.78 1.01 9.71
CA THR A 204 -6.94 0.65 8.87
C THR A 204 -6.72 0.82 7.38
N ASN A 205 -5.74 1.62 6.97
CA ASN A 205 -5.47 1.94 5.57
C ASN A 205 -3.96 1.98 5.33
N ASN A 206 -3.36 0.81 5.50
CA ASN A 206 -1.95 0.52 5.26
C ASN A 206 -1.84 -0.51 4.12
N CYS A 207 -0.61 -0.85 3.74
CA CYS A 207 -0.36 -1.75 2.61
C CYS A 207 -0.89 -3.18 2.78
N THR A 208 -0.87 -3.73 3.99
CA THR A 208 -1.44 -5.07 4.26
C THR A 208 -2.96 -5.03 4.33
N ASN A 209 -3.53 -4.01 4.97
CA ASN A 209 -4.97 -3.83 5.09
C ASN A 209 -5.63 -3.53 3.75
N ALA A 210 -4.97 -2.76 2.88
CA ALA A 210 -5.49 -2.45 1.56
C ALA A 210 -5.68 -3.73 0.73
N LEU A 211 -4.70 -4.64 0.72
CA LEU A 211 -4.85 -5.94 0.07
C LEU A 211 -6.04 -6.72 0.63
N ALA A 212 -6.13 -6.87 1.95
CA ALA A 212 -7.22 -7.58 2.58
C ALA A 212 -8.58 -6.92 2.30
N TYR A 213 -8.63 -5.59 2.32
CA TYR A 213 -9.83 -4.81 2.03
C TYR A 213 -10.32 -5.05 0.59
N TYR A 214 -9.45 -4.94 -0.41
CA TYR A 214 -9.83 -5.16 -1.80
C TYR A 214 -10.18 -6.62 -2.08
N ALA A 215 -9.47 -7.57 -1.49
CA ALA A 215 -9.83 -9.00 -1.58
C ALA A 215 -11.26 -9.24 -1.05
N ASN A 216 -11.61 -8.65 0.10
CA ASN A 216 -12.94 -8.78 0.68
C ASN A 216 -14.05 -8.01 -0.07
N GLN A 217 -13.71 -6.99 -0.86
CA GLN A 217 -14.70 -6.37 -1.76
C GLN A 217 -15.08 -7.28 -2.92
N ILE A 218 -14.14 -8.10 -3.39
CA ILE A 218 -14.35 -9.04 -4.50
C ILE A 218 -15.11 -10.27 -3.99
N ASN A 219 -14.60 -10.85 -2.91
CA ASN A 219 -15.18 -12.02 -2.28
C ASN A 219 -15.29 -11.79 -0.76
N PRO A 220 -16.48 -11.38 -0.26
CA PRO A 220 -16.69 -11.08 1.15
C PRO A 220 -16.31 -12.23 2.08
N GLY A 221 -15.42 -11.97 3.04
CA GLY A 221 -14.95 -12.95 4.01
C GLY A 221 -13.78 -13.81 3.54
N SER A 222 -13.23 -13.55 2.34
CA SER A 222 -12.03 -14.22 1.82
C SER A 222 -10.81 -14.05 2.72
N ILE A 223 -10.62 -12.86 3.30
CA ILE A 223 -9.54 -12.59 4.24
C ILE A 223 -10.14 -12.01 5.53
N PRO A 224 -10.59 -12.86 6.47
CA PRO A 224 -11.12 -12.39 7.76
C PRO A 224 -10.10 -11.55 8.51
N TRP A 225 -10.58 -10.68 9.42
CA TRP A 225 -9.68 -9.90 10.27
C TRP A 225 -8.78 -10.82 11.09
N HIS A 226 -7.50 -10.47 11.14
CA HIS A 226 -6.48 -11.24 11.84
C HIS A 226 -5.42 -10.30 12.41
N TYR A 227 -4.72 -10.70 13.47
CA TYR A 227 -3.71 -9.84 14.11
C TYR A 227 -2.56 -9.43 13.18
N SER A 228 -2.35 -10.16 12.07
CA SER A 228 -1.37 -9.82 11.03
C SER A 228 -1.68 -8.52 10.29
N PHE A 229 -2.86 -7.94 10.48
CA PHE A 229 -3.23 -6.61 9.94
C PHE A 229 -2.47 -5.49 10.66
N VAL A 230 -2.06 -5.76 11.91
CA VAL A 230 -1.23 -4.87 12.73
C VAL A 230 0.23 -5.37 12.73
N PHE A 231 0.42 -6.68 12.93
CA PHE A 231 1.73 -7.33 12.84
C PHE A 231 1.96 -7.84 11.42
N THR A 232 2.20 -6.90 10.50
CA THR A 232 2.25 -7.14 9.05
C THR A 232 3.29 -8.16 8.63
N GLY A 233 4.34 -8.40 9.43
CA GLY A 233 5.31 -9.48 9.20
C GLY A 233 4.70 -10.89 9.30
N LYS A 234 3.52 -11.02 9.90
CA LYS A 234 2.76 -12.28 10.00
C LYS A 234 1.75 -12.49 8.86
N SER A 235 1.73 -11.60 7.87
CA SER A 235 0.80 -11.68 6.73
C SER A 235 1.00 -12.95 5.89
N VAL A 236 2.24 -13.34 5.59
CA VAL A 236 2.52 -14.58 4.82
C VAL A 236 2.06 -15.83 5.55
N GLU A 237 2.30 -15.92 6.86
CA GLU A 237 1.84 -17.04 7.69
C GLU A 237 0.31 -17.16 7.63
N TYR A 238 -0.39 -16.03 7.73
CA TYR A 238 -1.85 -16.01 7.65
C TYR A 238 -2.37 -16.36 6.26
N LEU A 239 -1.81 -15.77 5.20
CA LEU A 239 -2.20 -16.10 3.82
C LEU A 239 -1.93 -17.56 3.46
N LYS A 240 -0.87 -18.18 4.01
CA LYS A 240 -0.65 -19.63 3.92
C LYS A 240 -1.75 -20.42 4.61
N SER A 241 -2.15 -20.02 5.82
CA SER A 241 -3.23 -20.70 6.55
C SER A 241 -4.58 -20.66 5.82
N LEU A 242 -4.81 -19.61 5.01
CA LEU A 242 -5.99 -19.46 4.15
C LEU A 242 -5.85 -20.15 2.78
N GLY A 243 -4.67 -20.69 2.45
CA GLY A 243 -4.40 -21.34 1.16
C GLY A 243 -4.08 -20.39 0.01
N TYR A 244 -3.89 -19.09 0.27
CA TYR A 244 -3.52 -18.10 -0.75
C TYR A 244 -2.03 -18.10 -1.09
N ILE A 245 -1.18 -18.68 -0.24
CA ILE A 245 0.25 -18.87 -0.49
C ILE A 245 0.59 -20.33 -0.19
N LYS A 246 1.40 -20.96 -1.04
CA LYS A 246 1.95 -22.31 -0.79
C LYS A 246 3.17 -22.23 0.14
#